data_AF-D2S4J9-F1
#
_entry.id   AF-D2S4J9-F1
#
_cell.length_a   1.000
_cell.length_b   1.000
_cell.length_c   1.000
_cell.angle_alpha   90.00
_cell.angle_beta   90.00
_cell.angle_gamma   90.00
#
_symmetry.space_group_name_H-M   'P 1'
#
loop_
_entity.id
_entity.type
_entity.pdbx_description
1 polymer ?
#
loop_
_entity_poly.entity_id
_entity_poly.type
_entity_poly.pdbx_seq_one_letter_code
_entity_poly.pdbx_strand_id
1 'polypeptide(L)' 'MSEPTANDDRSAEKDPSDWVTGDEPATGAQKSYLHTLAREAGEEVPDDITKADASRKIDELQDETGRGQ' A
#
# COMPACT_ATOMS: atom_id res chain seq x y z
N MET A 1 26.03 29.26 -31.63
CA MET A 1 24.68 28.65 -31.71
C MET A 1 24.61 27.69 -30.52
N SER A 2 24.11 28.16 -29.38
CA SER A 2 22.73 27.99 -28.93
C SER A 2 22.43 26.55 -28.50
N GLU A 3 22.64 26.27 -27.22
CA GLU A 3 21.83 25.32 -26.41
C GLU A 3 20.37 25.84 -26.33
N PRO A 4 19.34 25.07 -25.90
CA PRO A 4 19.36 23.89 -25.01
C PRO A 4 18.33 22.78 -25.37
N THR A 5 18.40 21.59 -24.75
CA THR A 5 17.18 20.83 -24.41
C THR A 5 17.37 20.01 -23.14
N ALA A 6 16.80 20.51 -22.06
CA ALA A 6 16.33 19.71 -20.94
C ALA A 6 15.25 18.74 -21.44
N ASN A 7 15.47 17.44 -21.26
CA ASN A 7 14.43 16.44 -21.05
C ASN A 7 14.84 15.81 -19.72
N ASP A 8 14.32 16.26 -18.59
CA ASP A 8 12.97 15.94 -18.10
C ASP A 8 12.70 14.42 -18.10
N ASP A 9 13.68 13.64 -17.68
CA ASP A 9 13.42 12.31 -17.11
C ASP A 9 13.33 12.46 -15.59
N ARG A 10 12.28 13.18 -15.15
CA ARG A 10 11.70 12.94 -13.82
C ARG A 10 11.29 11.48 -13.81
N SER A 11 12.21 10.62 -13.37
CA SER A 11 12.01 9.19 -13.25
C SER A 11 10.88 8.95 -12.25
N ALA A 12 9.67 8.92 -12.81
CA ALA A 12 8.53 8.14 -12.42
C ALA A 12 8.50 7.80 -10.92
N GLU A 13 8.26 8.80 -10.08
CA GLU A 13 7.41 8.61 -8.90
C GLU A 13 6.03 8.22 -9.44
N LYS A 14 5.91 6.99 -9.95
CA LYS A 14 4.61 6.44 -10.30
C LYS A 14 3.81 6.47 -9.01
N ASP A 15 2.63 7.07 -9.07
CA ASP A 15 1.69 7.02 -7.98
C ASP A 15 1.56 5.53 -7.59
N PRO A 16 1.63 5.16 -6.29
CA PRO A 16 1.49 3.77 -5.86
C PRO A 16 0.24 3.08 -6.43
N SER A 17 -0.77 3.90 -6.81
CA SER A 17 -2.00 3.50 -7.48
C SER A 17 -1.82 3.05 -8.95
N ASP A 18 -0.75 3.48 -9.63
CA ASP A 18 -0.42 3.11 -11.02
C ASP A 18 0.41 1.81 -11.12
N TRP A 19 0.74 1.19 -9.99
CA TRP A 19 1.43 -0.09 -9.98
C TRP A 19 0.43 -1.22 -10.17
N VAL A 20 0.53 -1.91 -11.30
CA VAL A 20 -0.26 -3.12 -11.64
C VAL A 20 -0.15 -4.24 -10.59
N THR A 21 0.89 -4.20 -9.75
CA THR A 21 1.07 -5.14 -8.63
C THR A 21 0.17 -4.85 -7.43
N GLY A 22 -0.46 -3.66 -7.39
CA GLY A 22 -1.41 -3.27 -6.35
C GLY A 22 -2.69 -4.11 -6.41
N ASP A 23 -3.15 -4.45 -7.62
CA ASP A 23 -4.35 -5.26 -7.88
C ASP A 23 -4.13 -6.76 -7.69
N GLU A 24 -2.88 -7.20 -7.48
CA GLU A 24 -2.59 -8.60 -7.14
C GLU A 24 -3.23 -8.97 -5.80
N PRO A 25 -3.59 -10.24 -5.56
CA PRO A 25 -4.03 -10.68 -4.24
C PRO A 25 -2.99 -10.34 -3.17
N ALA A 26 -3.45 -9.94 -1.98
CA ALA A 26 -2.55 -9.66 -0.87
C ALA A 26 -1.63 -10.85 -0.59
N THR A 27 -0.38 -10.55 -0.27
CA THR A 27 0.60 -11.59 0.07
C THR A 27 0.21 -12.28 1.38
N GLY A 28 0.63 -13.53 1.57
CA GLY A 28 0.34 -14.26 2.82
C GLY A 28 0.83 -13.54 4.09
N ALA A 29 1.94 -12.80 3.99
CA ALA A 29 2.46 -11.97 5.07
C ALA A 29 1.54 -10.78 5.38
N GLN A 30 1.09 -10.04 4.35
CA GLN A 30 0.12 -8.96 4.52
C GLN A 30 -1.19 -9.46 5.13
N LYS A 31 -1.75 -10.58 4.63
CA LYS A 31 -2.99 -11.16 5.19
C LYS A 31 -2.83 -11.52 6.66
N SER A 32 -1.73 -12.20 7.02
CA SER A 32 -1.48 -12.62 8.40
C SER A 32 -1.35 -11.43 9.36
N TYR A 33 -0.66 -10.37 8.91
CA TYR A 33 -0.48 -9.16 9.71
C TYR A 33 -1.77 -8.36 9.82
N LEU A 34 -2.47 -8.16 8.69
CA LEU A 34 -3.77 -7.52 8.62
C LEU A 34 -4.78 -8.20 9.56
N HIS A 35 -4.83 -9.53 9.57
CA HIS A 35 -5.74 -10.29 10.44
C HIS A 35 -5.41 -10.15 11.94
N THR A 36 -4.14 -9.93 12.27
CA THR A 36 -3.71 -9.64 13.66
C THR A 36 -4.20 -8.26 14.09
N LEU A 37 -3.96 -7.24 13.26
CA LEU A 37 -4.40 -5.88 13.52
C LEU A 37 -5.93 -5.75 13.58
N ALA A 38 -6.63 -6.39 12.64
CA ALA A 38 -8.08 -6.38 12.58
C ALA A 38 -8.69 -6.98 13.85
N ARG A 39 -8.14 -8.09 14.37
CA ARG A 39 -8.59 -8.69 15.63
C ARG A 39 -8.46 -7.76 16.83
N GLU A 40 -7.44 -6.92 16.85
CA GLU A 40 -7.19 -6.00 17.96
C GLU A 40 -8.00 -4.72 17.87
N ALA A 41 -8.23 -4.22 16.66
CA ALA A 41 -9.17 -3.14 16.39
C ALA A 41 -10.64 -3.60 16.54
N GLY A 42 -10.90 -4.91 16.50
CA GLY A 42 -12.25 -5.47 16.48
C GLY A 42 -12.94 -5.35 15.11
N GLU A 43 -12.15 -5.21 14.05
CA GLU A 43 -12.59 -5.13 12.66
C GLU A 43 -12.50 -6.51 11.95
N GLU A 44 -13.29 -6.67 10.90
CA GLU A 44 -13.18 -7.81 9.97
C GLU A 44 -12.49 -7.37 8.68
N VAL A 45 -11.67 -8.24 8.11
CA VAL A 45 -10.95 -7.97 6.86
C VAL A 45 -11.25 -9.04 5.82
N PRO A 46 -11.51 -8.65 4.55
CA PRO A 46 -11.80 -9.62 3.49
C PRO A 46 -10.56 -10.45 3.12
N ASP A 47 -10.76 -11.74 2.87
CA ASP A 47 -9.71 -12.69 2.48
C ASP A 47 -9.19 -12.46 1.05
N ASP A 48 -10.00 -11.85 0.19
CA ASP A 48 -9.75 -11.57 -1.23
C ASP A 48 -9.24 -10.15 -1.49
N ILE A 49 -8.80 -9.45 -0.43
CA ILE A 49 -8.22 -8.11 -0.53
C ILE A 49 -6.97 -8.07 -1.42
N THR A 50 -6.84 -7.00 -2.19
CA THR A 50 -5.67 -6.76 -3.04
C THR A 50 -4.46 -6.38 -2.19
N LYS A 51 -3.25 -6.47 -2.76
CA LYS A 51 -2.00 -6.10 -2.11
C LYS A 51 -1.98 -4.62 -1.74
N ALA A 52 -2.49 -3.76 -2.62
CA ALA A 52 -2.59 -2.33 -2.36
C ALA A 52 -3.60 -2.03 -1.25
N ASP A 53 -4.78 -2.62 -1.32
CA ASP A 53 -5.81 -2.46 -0.27
C ASP A 53 -5.33 -2.99 1.08
N ALA A 54 -4.64 -4.14 1.10
CA ALA A 54 -4.08 -4.70 2.32
C ALA A 54 -3.02 -3.77 2.92
N SER A 55 -2.17 -3.14 2.11
CA SER A 55 -1.20 -2.16 2.61
C SER A 55 -1.90 -0.96 3.24
N ARG A 56 -2.89 -0.37 2.56
CA ARG A 56 -3.67 0.76 3.08
C ARG A 56 -4.37 0.42 4.39
N LYS A 57 -5.03 -0.74 4.44
CA LYS A 57 -5.77 -1.19 5.62
C LYS A 57 -4.83 -1.52 6.80
N ILE A 58 -3.62 -2.01 6.52
CA ILE A 58 -2.58 -2.18 7.56
C ILE A 58 -2.23 -0.83 8.17
N ASP A 59 -1.96 0.20 7.35
CA ASP A 59 -1.60 1.53 7.85
C ASP A 59 -2.74 2.12 8.70
N GLU A 60 -3.99 2.04 8.22
CA GLU A 60 -5.19 2.47 8.97
C GLU A 60 -5.32 1.77 10.33
N LEU A 61 -5.19 0.44 10.35
CA LEU A 61 -5.32 -0.34 11.59
C LEU A 61 -4.12 -0.15 12.53
N GLN A 62 -2.92 0.11 12.01
CA GLN A 62 -1.76 0.46 12.85
C GLN A 62 -1.97 1.77 13.59
N ASP A 63 -2.56 2.77 12.92
CA ASP A 63 -2.90 4.06 13.53
C ASP A 63 -4.00 3.89 14.58
N GLU A 64 -5.05 3.12 14.27
CA GLU A 64 -6.17 2.86 15.20
C GLU A 64 -5.73 2.07 16.44
N THR A 65 -4.85 1.07 16.27
CA THR A 65 -4.32 0.27 17.39
C THR A 65 -3.18 0.96 18.14
N GLY A 66 -2.76 2.16 17.73
CA GLY A 66 -1.70 2.94 18.38
C GLY A 66 -0.29 2.38 18.20
N ARG A 67 -0.03 1.67 17.10
CA ARG A 67 1.25 1.04 16.76
C ARG A 67 2.11 1.82 15.77
N GLY A 68 1.52 2.79 15.07
CA GLY A 68 2.21 3.63 14.08
C GLY A 68 3.05 4.79 14.65
N GLN A 69 3.44 4.75 15.94
CA GLN A 69 4.13 5.84 16.66
C GLN A 69 5.55 5.49 17.09
#